data_AF-A0A9X2IV00-F1
#
_entry.id   AF-A0A9X2IV00-F1
#
_cell.length_a   1.000
_cell.length_b   1.000
_cell.length_c   1.000
_cell.angle_alpha   90.00
_cell.angle_beta   90.00
_cell.angle_gamma   90.00
#
_symmetry.space_group_name_H-M   'P 1'
#
loop_
_entity.id
_entity.type
_entity.pdbx_description
1 polymer ?
#
loop_
_entity_poly.entity_id
_entity_poly.type
_entity_poly.pdbx_seq_one_letter_code
_entity_poly.pdbx_strand_id
1 'polypeptide(L)'
;MSGFDRDELDEMVRRWVEANKRCEAQGDWRPLATMYTEDASYGWNYGPTREFMAVGRAEIRELALGQEMSGLEGWTYPYREFVVDDRSGSVIGFWKQLSDATGPDGRPYSPAGIGGSWFRYGGDFQWSWQRDFFDFGNVAALFGEMISADALTPGMRTRIERSMSGEPLPGWYRIGESPVAMW
;
A
#
# COMPACT_ATOMS: atom_id res chain seq x y z
N MET A 1 -28.13 -12.90 4.63
CA MET A 1 -27.49 -11.76 5.33
C MET A 1 -27.82 -10.53 4.51
N SER A 2 -28.34 -9.46 5.13
CA SER A 2 -28.37 -8.16 4.46
C SER A 2 -26.92 -7.73 4.22
N GLY A 3 -26.60 -7.31 2.99
CA GLY A 3 -25.28 -6.75 2.68
C GLY A 3 -25.04 -5.44 3.44
N PHE A 4 -23.85 -4.87 3.24
CA PHE A 4 -23.56 -3.51 3.67
C PHE A 4 -24.35 -2.50 2.82
N ASP A 5 -24.61 -1.33 3.39
CA ASP A 5 -25.23 -0.25 2.62
C ASP A 5 -24.26 0.27 1.55
N ARG A 6 -24.76 0.40 0.32
CA ARG A 6 -23.92 0.78 -0.81
C ARG A 6 -23.47 2.23 -0.72
N ASP A 7 -24.34 3.12 -0.24
CA ASP A 7 -24.02 4.54 -0.10
C ASP A 7 -22.94 4.75 0.98
N GLU A 8 -23.01 4.00 2.09
CA GLU A 8 -21.97 3.99 3.12
C GLU A 8 -20.60 3.51 2.58
N LEU A 9 -20.58 2.45 1.77
CA LEU A 9 -19.36 1.95 1.12
C LEU A 9 -18.76 2.96 0.14
N ASP A 10 -19.60 3.59 -0.69
CA ASP A 10 -19.14 4.61 -1.64
C ASP A 10 -18.57 5.84 -0.90
N GLU A 11 -19.18 6.22 0.22
CA GLU A 11 -18.65 7.26 1.11
C GLU A 11 -17.33 6.84 1.78
N MET A 12 -17.20 5.58 2.20
CA MET A 12 -15.94 5.04 2.73
C MET A 12 -14.81 5.13 1.69
N VAL A 13 -15.09 4.76 0.44
CA VAL A 13 -14.14 4.88 -0.68
C VAL A 13 -13.75 6.34 -0.91
N ARG A 14 -14.71 7.27 -0.91
CA ARG A 14 -14.42 8.71 -1.07
C ARG A 14 -13.51 9.22 0.05
N ARG A 15 -13.80 8.88 1.31
CA ARG A 15 -12.99 9.24 2.48
C ARG A 15 -11.58 8.69 2.37
N TRP A 16 -11.44 7.44 1.94
CA TRP A 16 -10.14 6.79 1.75
C TRP A 16 -9.29 7.53 0.71
N VAL A 17 -9.87 7.82 -0.46
CA VAL A 17 -9.17 8.54 -1.54
C VAL A 17 -8.75 9.95 -1.08
N GLU A 18 -9.62 10.67 -0.37
CA GLU A 18 -9.26 12.00 0.16
C GLU A 18 -8.18 11.94 1.24
N ALA A 19 -8.26 10.96 2.15
CA ALA A 19 -7.25 10.77 3.18
C ALA A 19 -5.90 10.38 2.58
N ASN A 20 -5.88 9.50 1.58
CA ASN A 20 -4.67 9.12 0.88
C ASN A 20 -4.01 10.32 0.18
N LYS A 21 -4.79 11.15 -0.50
CA LYS A 21 -4.28 12.41 -1.11
C LYS A 21 -3.67 13.36 -0.07
N ARG A 22 -4.27 13.47 1.12
CA ARG A 22 -3.70 14.28 2.21
C ARG A 22 -2.38 13.70 2.71
N CYS A 23 -2.28 12.38 2.81
CA CYS A 23 -1.07 11.69 3.21
C CYS A 23 0.05 11.85 2.18
N GLU A 24 -0.26 11.69 0.90
CA GLU A 24 0.66 11.94 -0.23
C GLU A 24 1.22 13.38 -0.18
N ALA A 25 0.36 14.38 0.01
CA ALA A 25 0.77 15.77 0.12
C ALA A 25 1.65 16.07 1.35
N GLN A 26 1.56 15.25 2.41
CA GLN A 26 2.34 15.39 3.64
C GLN A 26 3.59 14.50 3.65
N GLY A 27 3.68 13.51 2.77
CA GLY A 27 4.68 12.46 2.84
C GLY A 27 4.53 11.54 4.07
N ASP A 28 3.33 11.42 4.63
CA ASP A 28 3.06 10.62 5.83
C ASP A 28 1.70 9.90 5.74
N TRP A 29 1.74 8.57 5.68
CA TRP A 29 0.56 7.72 5.55
C TRP A 29 0.01 7.19 6.88
N ARG A 30 0.73 7.38 7.99
CA ARG A 30 0.29 6.93 9.33
C ARG A 30 -1.12 7.37 9.72
N PRO A 31 -1.64 8.56 9.31
CA PRO A 31 -3.02 8.94 9.59
C PRO A 31 -4.08 7.98 9.02
N LEU A 32 -3.79 7.26 7.92
CA LEU A 32 -4.71 6.29 7.33
C LEU A 32 -5.05 5.15 8.29
N ALA A 33 -4.19 4.85 9.27
CA ALA A 33 -4.44 3.81 10.28
C ALA A 33 -5.76 4.03 11.06
N THR A 34 -6.25 5.27 11.14
CA THR A 34 -7.54 5.57 11.79
C THR A 34 -8.75 4.99 11.06
N MET A 35 -8.58 4.63 9.78
CA MET A 35 -9.62 4.06 8.91
C MET A 35 -9.68 2.53 8.97
N TYR A 36 -9.02 1.90 9.95
CA TYR A 36 -9.05 0.46 10.17
C TYR A 36 -9.68 0.12 11.51
N THR A 37 -10.31 -1.06 11.63
CA THR A 37 -10.73 -1.61 12.93
C THR A 37 -9.51 -1.87 13.81
N GLU A 38 -9.70 -1.98 15.13
CA GLU A 38 -8.58 -2.15 16.07
C GLU A 38 -7.80 -3.45 15.84
N ASP A 39 -8.50 -4.49 15.39
CA ASP A 39 -8.03 -5.84 15.11
C ASP A 39 -7.73 -6.11 13.63
N ALA A 40 -7.78 -5.07 12.78
CA ALA A 40 -7.59 -5.23 11.35
C ALA A 40 -6.20 -5.78 10.98
N SER A 41 -6.09 -6.43 9.83
CA SER A 41 -4.79 -6.83 9.25
C SER A 41 -4.50 -6.12 7.93
N TYR A 42 -3.22 -5.94 7.62
CA TYR A 42 -2.77 -5.38 6.34
C TYR A 42 -1.51 -6.11 5.88
N GLY A 43 -1.55 -6.75 4.71
CA GLY A 43 -0.41 -7.47 4.16
C GLY A 43 -0.31 -7.47 2.63
N TRP A 44 0.82 -7.95 2.12
CA TRP A 44 1.03 -8.18 0.69
C TRP A 44 2.17 -9.17 0.47
N ASN A 45 2.28 -9.69 -0.75
CA ASN A 45 3.31 -10.65 -1.12
C ASN A 45 4.55 -9.96 -1.72
N TYR A 46 5.74 -10.50 -1.39
CA TYR A 46 7.02 -10.12 -1.97
C TYR A 46 7.63 -11.31 -2.72
N GLY A 47 7.11 -11.59 -3.91
CA GLY A 47 7.60 -12.67 -4.76
C GLY A 47 7.43 -14.06 -4.12
N PRO A 48 8.23 -15.07 -4.49
CA PRO A 48 7.95 -16.46 -4.16
C PRO A 48 8.43 -16.91 -2.76
N THR A 49 9.06 -16.04 -1.97
CA THR A 49 9.69 -16.45 -0.70
C THR A 49 9.30 -15.61 0.51
N ARG A 50 8.81 -14.39 0.31
CA ARG A 50 8.55 -13.44 1.39
C ARG A 50 7.16 -12.82 1.27
N GLU A 51 6.67 -12.36 2.41
CA GLU A 51 5.43 -11.61 2.52
C GLU A 51 5.52 -10.62 3.68
N PHE A 52 4.70 -9.58 3.61
CA PHE A 52 4.53 -8.61 4.67
C PHE A 52 3.15 -8.79 5.32
N MET A 53 3.09 -8.66 6.64
CA MET A 53 1.85 -8.64 7.40
C MET A 53 1.98 -7.76 8.64
N ALA A 54 0.98 -6.92 8.86
CA ALA A 54 0.76 -6.17 10.10
C ALA A 54 -0.59 -6.58 10.70
N VAL A 55 -0.63 -6.82 12.01
CA VAL A 55 -1.83 -7.24 12.73
C VAL A 55 -2.19 -6.22 13.82
N GLY A 56 -3.40 -5.69 13.72
CA GLY A 56 -3.92 -4.63 14.56
C GLY A 56 -3.54 -3.23 14.08
N ARG A 57 -4.39 -2.26 14.42
CA ARG A 57 -4.26 -0.86 14.00
C ARG A 57 -2.89 -0.24 14.31
N ALA A 58 -2.29 -0.62 15.44
CA ALA A 58 -0.99 -0.12 15.85
C ALA A 58 0.14 -0.58 14.91
N GLU A 59 0.19 -1.86 14.56
CA GLU A 59 1.17 -2.37 13.60
C GLU A 59 0.91 -1.83 12.20
N ILE A 60 -0.35 -1.71 11.79
CA ILE A 60 -0.71 -1.07 10.51
C ILE A 60 -0.13 0.35 10.43
N ARG A 61 -0.24 1.13 11.52
CA ARG A 61 0.34 2.48 11.58
C ARG A 61 1.85 2.47 11.46
N GLU A 62 2.52 1.72 12.32
CA GLU A 62 3.98 1.83 12.46
C GLU A 62 4.72 1.06 11.36
N LEU A 63 4.21 -0.10 10.95
CA LEU A 63 4.86 -0.98 10.00
C LEU A 63 4.39 -0.71 8.57
N ALA A 64 3.10 -0.91 8.29
CA ALA A 64 2.59 -0.82 6.92
C ALA A 64 2.61 0.62 6.39
N LEU A 65 2.11 1.58 7.17
CA LEU A 65 1.97 2.98 6.78
C LEU A 65 3.16 3.85 7.22
N GLY A 66 4.05 3.32 8.06
CA GLY A 66 5.25 3.98 8.57
C GLY A 66 6.51 3.42 7.90
N GLN A 67 7.00 2.29 8.40
CA GLN A 67 8.23 1.64 7.90
C GLN A 67 8.19 1.39 6.39
N GLU A 68 7.12 0.76 5.90
CA GLU A 68 6.98 0.36 4.50
C GLU A 68 6.61 1.52 3.58
N MET A 69 6.22 2.69 4.10
CA MET A 69 6.04 3.92 3.30
C MET A 69 7.22 4.89 3.41
N SER A 70 8.07 4.74 4.41
CA SER A 70 9.26 5.58 4.60
C SER A 70 10.19 5.50 3.38
N GLY A 71 10.64 6.67 2.91
CA GLY A 71 11.46 6.83 1.72
C GLY A 71 10.66 7.06 0.45
N LEU A 72 9.33 6.90 0.47
CA LEU A 72 8.44 7.13 -0.67
C LEU A 72 7.83 8.55 -0.64
N GLU A 73 8.46 9.49 0.07
CA GLU A 73 8.09 10.90 -0.01
C GLU A 73 8.26 11.41 -1.46
N GLY A 74 7.28 12.15 -1.98
CA GLY A 74 7.23 12.53 -3.40
C GLY A 74 6.74 11.43 -4.34
N TRP A 75 6.14 10.35 -3.80
CA TRP A 75 5.36 9.40 -4.58
C TRP A 75 3.87 9.59 -4.34
N THR A 76 3.09 9.39 -5.40
CA THR A 76 1.62 9.40 -5.36
C THR A 76 1.05 8.08 -5.86
N TYR A 77 -0.12 7.72 -5.34
CA TYR A 77 -0.83 6.47 -5.56
C TYR A 77 -2.26 6.75 -6.09
N PRO A 78 -2.42 7.41 -7.26
CA PRO A 78 -3.72 7.77 -7.74
C PRO A 78 -4.54 6.53 -8.11
N TYR A 79 -5.64 6.34 -7.37
CA TYR A 79 -6.67 5.37 -7.70
C TYR A 79 -7.35 5.73 -9.04
N ARG A 80 -7.58 4.73 -9.87
CA ARG A 80 -8.16 4.84 -11.21
C ARG A 80 -9.57 4.30 -11.29
N GLU A 81 -9.85 3.22 -10.57
CA GLU A 81 -11.14 2.53 -10.59
C GLU A 81 -11.35 1.78 -9.28
N PHE A 82 -12.61 1.60 -8.88
CA PHE A 82 -13.00 0.77 -7.76
C PHE A 82 -14.07 -0.25 -8.17
N VAL A 83 -13.87 -1.50 -7.76
CA VAL A 83 -14.90 -2.55 -7.82
C VAL A 83 -15.43 -2.77 -6.41
N VAL A 84 -16.74 -2.60 -6.23
CA VAL A 84 -17.40 -2.68 -4.92
C VAL A 84 -18.46 -3.77 -4.96
N ASP A 85 -18.36 -4.73 -4.04
CA ASP A 85 -19.39 -5.73 -3.76
C ASP A 85 -19.97 -5.49 -2.36
N ASP A 86 -21.16 -4.88 -2.33
CA ASP A 86 -21.92 -4.52 -1.14
C ASP A 86 -22.41 -5.75 -0.35
N ARG A 87 -22.53 -6.91 -1.01
CA ARG A 87 -22.99 -8.14 -0.34
C ARG A 87 -21.91 -8.72 0.57
N SER A 88 -20.66 -8.69 0.12
CA SER A 88 -19.53 -9.18 0.91
C SER A 88 -18.79 -8.07 1.66
N GLY A 89 -18.97 -6.81 1.27
CA GLY A 89 -18.16 -5.68 1.74
C GLY A 89 -16.76 -5.68 1.13
N SER A 90 -16.56 -6.36 0.00
CA SER A 90 -15.27 -6.36 -0.69
C SER A 90 -15.14 -5.12 -1.57
N VAL A 91 -14.01 -4.43 -1.45
CA VAL A 91 -13.68 -3.27 -2.28
C VAL A 91 -12.30 -3.48 -2.89
N ILE A 92 -12.17 -3.38 -4.20
CA ILE A 92 -10.88 -3.46 -4.89
C ILE A 92 -10.63 -2.13 -5.57
N GLY A 93 -9.59 -1.41 -5.14
CA GLY A 93 -9.14 -0.20 -5.80
C GLY A 93 -7.89 -0.46 -6.64
N PHE A 94 -7.89 -0.02 -7.88
CA PHE A 94 -6.72 -0.07 -8.76
C PHE A 94 -6.00 1.27 -8.76
N TRP A 95 -4.70 1.28 -8.55
CA TRP A 95 -3.90 2.49 -8.46
C TRP A 95 -2.65 2.43 -9.36
N LYS A 96 -2.13 3.62 -9.68
CA LYS A 96 -0.79 3.79 -10.26
C LYS A 96 0.18 4.21 -9.17
N GLN A 97 1.48 4.07 -9.42
CA GLN A 97 2.52 4.59 -8.54
C GLN A 97 3.36 5.57 -9.36
N LEU A 98 3.36 6.84 -8.98
CA LEU A 98 4.01 7.91 -9.74
C LEU A 98 5.01 8.64 -8.84
N SER A 99 6.24 8.80 -9.29
CA SER A 99 7.24 9.62 -8.62
C SER A 99 7.21 11.06 -9.11
N ASP A 100 7.52 12.01 -8.25
CA ASP A 100 7.80 13.41 -8.63
C ASP A 100 9.06 13.53 -9.49
N ALA A 101 9.99 12.56 -9.40
CA ALA A 101 11.14 12.49 -10.29
C ALA A 101 10.69 12.11 -11.71
N THR A 102 11.26 12.77 -12.71
CA THR A 102 10.97 12.52 -14.13
C THR A 102 12.15 11.85 -14.83
N GLY A 103 11.85 10.89 -15.68
CA GLY A 103 12.82 10.27 -16.56
C GLY A 103 13.27 11.18 -17.71
N PRO A 104 14.17 10.69 -18.59
CA PRO A 104 14.71 11.45 -19.72
C PRO A 104 13.67 11.90 -20.74
N ASP A 105 12.51 11.24 -20.80
CA ASP A 105 11.38 11.58 -21.66
C ASP A 105 10.44 12.65 -21.04
N GLY A 106 10.79 13.17 -19.86
CA GLY A 106 10.03 14.17 -19.12
C GLY A 106 8.80 13.62 -18.41
N ARG A 107 8.59 12.29 -18.40
CA ARG A 107 7.46 11.66 -17.70
C ARG A 107 7.86 11.24 -16.29
N PRO A 108 6.91 11.26 -15.33
CA PRO A 108 7.11 10.66 -14.01
C PRO A 108 7.59 9.22 -14.09
N TYR A 109 8.55 8.84 -13.25
CA TYR A 109 8.87 7.43 -13.05
C TYR A 109 7.63 6.69 -12.51
N SER A 110 7.25 5.61 -13.19
CA SER A 110 6.09 4.79 -12.86
C SER A 110 6.33 3.36 -13.33
N PRO A 111 5.99 2.33 -12.53
CA PRO A 111 6.04 0.97 -13.01
C PRO A 111 5.01 0.79 -14.12
N ALA A 112 5.38 0.05 -15.18
CA ALA A 112 4.50 -0.22 -16.32
C ALA A 112 3.32 -1.15 -15.99
N GLY A 113 3.34 -1.76 -14.79
CA GLY A 113 2.36 -2.73 -14.32
C GLY A 113 1.09 -2.16 -13.71
N ILE A 114 0.39 -3.04 -13.00
CA ILE A 114 -0.79 -2.75 -12.19
C ILE A 114 -0.44 -2.79 -10.70
N GLY A 115 -1.07 -1.90 -9.95
CA GLY A 115 -1.12 -1.93 -8.49
C GLY A 115 -2.57 -1.86 -8.05
N GLY A 116 -2.87 -2.44 -6.89
CA GLY A 116 -4.18 -2.35 -6.31
C GLY A 116 -4.20 -2.77 -4.86
N SER A 117 -5.30 -2.42 -4.21
CA SER A 117 -5.60 -2.71 -2.82
C SER A 117 -6.97 -3.38 -2.77
N TRP A 118 -7.03 -4.55 -2.14
CA TRP A 118 -8.26 -5.25 -1.85
C TRP A 118 -8.58 -5.09 -0.36
N PHE A 119 -9.71 -4.48 -0.08
CA PHE A 119 -10.21 -4.21 1.26
C PHE A 119 -11.41 -5.10 1.58
N ARG A 120 -11.56 -5.39 2.87
CA ARG A 120 -12.85 -5.78 3.45
C ARG A 120 -13.36 -4.67 4.33
N TYR A 121 -14.62 -4.32 4.13
CA TYR A 121 -15.33 -3.39 4.99
C TYR A 121 -15.75 -4.03 6.31
N GLY A 122 -15.51 -3.29 7.41
CA GLY A 122 -15.85 -3.70 8.78
C GLY A 122 -17.08 -3.01 9.34
N GLY A 123 -17.68 -2.04 8.61
CA GLY A 123 -18.66 -1.11 9.16
C GLY A 123 -18.01 0.16 9.71
N ASP A 124 -18.83 1.15 10.09
CA ASP A 124 -18.42 2.38 10.77
C ASP A 124 -17.29 3.17 10.06
N PHE A 125 -17.27 3.12 8.73
CA PHE A 125 -16.23 3.70 7.88
C PHE A 125 -14.83 3.17 8.20
N GLN A 126 -14.72 1.87 8.47
CA GLN A 126 -13.46 1.18 8.74
C GLN A 126 -13.24 -0.05 7.87
N TRP A 127 -11.98 -0.29 7.52
CA TRP A 127 -11.51 -1.53 6.92
C TRP A 127 -11.18 -2.55 8.00
N SER A 128 -11.71 -3.76 7.89
CA SER A 128 -11.38 -4.88 8.78
C SER A 128 -10.17 -5.66 8.30
N TRP A 129 -9.83 -5.58 7.03
CA TRP A 129 -8.51 -5.99 6.54
C TRP A 129 -8.20 -5.38 5.17
N GLN A 130 -6.92 -5.36 4.79
CA GLN A 130 -6.44 -4.96 3.47
C GLN A 130 -5.35 -5.90 2.95
N ARG A 131 -5.35 -6.13 1.64
CA ARG A 131 -4.20 -6.66 0.90
C ARG A 131 -3.85 -5.83 -0.30
N ASP A 132 -2.58 -5.48 -0.37
CA ASP A 132 -2.04 -4.92 -1.59
C ASP A 132 -1.55 -6.01 -2.53
N PHE A 133 -1.66 -5.72 -3.82
CA PHE A 133 -1.08 -6.50 -4.89
C PHE A 133 -0.50 -5.54 -5.91
N PHE A 134 0.67 -5.86 -6.41
CA PHE A 134 1.32 -5.08 -7.44
C PHE A 134 2.34 -5.95 -8.15
N ASP A 135 2.69 -5.55 -9.37
CA ASP A 135 3.69 -6.27 -10.16
C ASP A 135 5.10 -6.02 -9.61
N PHE A 136 5.50 -6.79 -8.59
CA PHE A 136 6.79 -6.64 -7.90
C PHE A 136 7.99 -6.58 -8.87
N GLY A 137 7.98 -7.39 -9.93
CA GLY A 137 9.04 -7.37 -10.95
C GLY A 137 9.15 -6.04 -11.70
N ASN A 138 8.01 -5.39 -12.01
CA ASN A 138 8.01 -4.07 -12.63
C ASN A 138 8.50 -2.98 -11.67
N VAL A 139 8.13 -3.06 -10.39
CA VAL A 139 8.61 -2.14 -9.35
C VAL A 139 10.11 -2.28 -9.15
N ALA A 140 10.62 -3.52 -9.03
CA ALA A 140 12.04 -3.78 -8.87
C ALA A 140 12.86 -3.30 -10.09
N ALA A 141 12.37 -3.55 -11.31
CA ALA A 141 13.01 -3.07 -12.53
C ALA A 141 13.08 -1.53 -12.57
N LEU A 142 11.98 -0.84 -12.25
CA LEU A 142 11.94 0.61 -12.18
C LEU A 142 12.95 1.17 -11.16
N PHE A 143 13.01 0.59 -9.96
CA PHE A 143 13.97 1.05 -8.96
C PHE A 143 15.41 0.83 -9.43
N GLY A 144 15.71 -0.27 -10.12
CA GLY A 144 17.01 -0.50 -10.76
C GLY A 144 17.36 0.56 -11.82
N GLU A 145 16.39 0.99 -12.63
CA GLU A 145 16.54 2.08 -13.58
C GLU A 145 16.85 3.41 -12.87
N MET A 146 16.06 3.76 -11.84
CA MET A 146 16.26 4.99 -11.09
C MET A 146 17.60 5.04 -10.36
N ILE A 147 18.10 3.90 -9.84
CA ILE A 147 19.46 3.80 -9.28
C ILE A 147 20.50 4.12 -10.35
N SER A 148 20.35 3.51 -11.54
CA SER A 148 21.31 3.70 -12.64
C SER A 148 21.32 5.14 -13.17
N ALA A 149 20.19 5.84 -13.06
CA ALA A 149 20.03 7.23 -13.43
C ALA A 149 20.39 8.24 -12.31
N ASP A 150 20.80 7.77 -11.12
CA ASP A 150 20.97 8.60 -9.90
C ASP A 150 19.74 9.48 -9.58
N ALA A 151 18.54 8.94 -9.86
CA ALA A 151 17.27 9.66 -9.74
C ALA A 151 16.52 9.40 -8.42
N LEU A 152 17.14 8.63 -7.50
CA LEU A 152 16.54 8.34 -6.20
C LEU A 152 16.67 9.50 -5.23
N THR A 153 15.60 9.81 -4.50
CA THR A 153 15.67 10.68 -3.33
C THR A 153 16.57 10.06 -2.25
N PRO A 154 17.13 10.85 -1.32
CA PRO A 154 17.87 10.31 -0.18
C PRO A 154 17.05 9.28 0.63
N GLY A 155 15.75 9.55 0.83
CA GLY A 155 14.84 8.63 1.51
C GLY A 155 14.69 7.30 0.79
N MET A 156 14.51 7.31 -0.54
CA MET A 156 14.46 6.09 -1.35
C MET A 156 15.76 5.29 -1.28
N ARG A 157 16.92 5.97 -1.26
CA ARG A 157 18.22 5.32 -1.13
C ARG A 157 18.33 4.58 0.20
N THR A 158 18.01 5.24 1.32
CA THR A 158 17.99 4.62 2.65
C THR A 158 17.01 3.45 2.72
N ARG A 159 15.83 3.57 2.09
CA ARG A 159 14.86 2.48 1.98
C ARG A 159 15.47 1.25 1.30
N ILE A 160 16.10 1.44 0.14
CA ILE A 160 16.70 0.35 -0.64
C ILE A 160 17.86 -0.27 0.11
N GLU A 161 18.74 0.52 0.73
CA GLU A 161 19.83 0.05 1.58
C GLU A 161 19.30 -0.83 2.72
N ARG A 162 18.22 -0.42 3.38
CA ARG A 162 17.56 -1.21 4.43
C ARG A 162 17.00 -2.53 3.90
N SER A 163 16.38 -2.54 2.73
CA SER A 163 15.89 -3.78 2.11
C SER A 163 17.02 -4.72 1.67
N MET A 164 18.20 -4.19 1.35
CA MET A 164 19.37 -4.98 0.95
C MET A 164 20.26 -5.43 2.11
N SER A 165 20.11 -4.87 3.31
CA SER A 165 20.97 -5.20 4.47
C SER A 165 20.88 -6.68 4.89
N GLY A 166 19.78 -7.34 4.54
CA GLY A 166 19.49 -8.71 4.95
C GLY A 166 19.03 -8.82 6.41
N GLU A 167 18.93 -7.70 7.13
CA GLU A 167 18.39 -7.67 8.49
C GLU A 167 16.88 -7.96 8.46
N PRO A 168 16.37 -8.81 9.37
CA PRO A 168 14.94 -9.03 9.49
C PRO A 168 14.22 -7.73 9.85
N LEU A 169 13.25 -7.35 9.01
CA LEU A 169 12.38 -6.21 9.29
C LEU A 169 11.10 -6.69 10.00
N PRO A 170 10.61 -5.95 11.01
CA PRO A 170 9.29 -6.21 11.58
C PRO A 170 8.21 -6.25 10.50
N GLY A 171 7.30 -7.20 10.63
CA GLY A 171 6.23 -7.46 9.66
C GLY A 171 6.65 -8.30 8.45
N TRP A 172 7.92 -8.68 8.30
CA TRP A 172 8.38 -9.53 7.19
C TRP A 172 8.47 -11.00 7.59
N TYR A 173 7.77 -11.85 6.85
CA TYR A 173 7.68 -13.29 7.08
C TYR A 173 8.17 -14.07 5.87
N ARG A 174 8.53 -15.34 6.07
CA ARG A 174 8.56 -16.28 4.94
C ARG A 174 7.11 -16.61 4.59
N ILE A 175 6.86 -16.95 3.32
CA ILE A 175 5.51 -17.29 2.88
C ILE A 175 4.90 -18.40 3.74
N GLY A 176 3.69 -18.15 4.26
CA GLY A 176 2.94 -19.10 5.09
C GLY A 176 3.34 -19.10 6.56
N GLU A 177 4.26 -18.22 6.97
CA GLU A 177 4.66 -18.04 8.37
C GLU A 177 4.11 -16.74 8.99
N SER A 178 3.29 -15.96 8.26
CA SER A 178 2.62 -14.77 8.82
C SER A 178 1.64 -15.14 9.94
N PRO A 179 1.42 -14.25 10.93
CA PRO A 179 0.57 -14.52 12.10
C PRO A 179 -0.91 -14.73 11.76
N VAL A 180 -1.35 -14.21 10.61
CA VAL A 180 -2.69 -14.42 10.04
C VAL A 180 -2.58 -14.71 8.55
N ALA A 181 -3.57 -15.39 7.98
CA ALA A 181 -3.62 -15.66 6.55
C ALA A 181 -3.74 -14.36 5.75
N MET A 182 -3.16 -14.38 4.54
CA MET A 182 -3.17 -13.23 3.63
C MET A 182 -4.52 -13.00 2.93
N TRP A 183 -5.44 -13.96 3.02
CA TRP A 183 -6.82 -13.94 2.53
C TRP A 183 -7.58 -15.19 2.99
#